data_AF-A0A2G9FYA7-F1
#
_entry.id   AF-A0A2G9FYA7-F1
#
_cell.length_a   1.000
_cell.length_b   1.000
_cell.length_c   1.000
_cell.angle_alpha   90.00
_cell.angle_beta   90.00
_cell.angle_gamma   90.00
#
_symmetry.space_group_name_H-M   'P 1'
#
loop_
_entity.id
_entity.type
_entity.pdbx_description
1 polymer ?
#
loop_
_entity_poly.entity_id
_entity_poly.type
_entity_poly.pdbx_seq_one_letter_code
_entity_poly.pdbx_strand_id
1 'polypeptide(L)'
;MDIFNCFGRQFCLHFEAFFLGTAPVYMTFLRFMGEESDAKRFSYNLEVGSFGRKLVWQGVPRSIRDSHRKVRDCQDGLIIPRSLALYFSSGDGQELKLRITGRIWKV
;
A
#
# COMPACT_ATOMS: atom_id res chain seq x y z
N MET A 1 -3.71 -7.53 7.11
CA MET A 1 -3.41 -8.06 5.76
C MET A 1 -4.73 -8.52 5.21
N ASP A 2 -5.13 -7.95 4.08
CA ASP A 2 -6.44 -8.21 3.48
C ASP A 2 -6.26 -8.85 2.10
N ILE A 3 -7.12 -9.80 1.76
CA ILE A 3 -7.05 -10.54 0.50
C ILE A 3 -8.23 -10.13 -0.38
N PHE A 4 -7.94 -9.82 -1.64
CA PHE A 4 -8.90 -9.39 -2.65
C PHE A 4 -8.87 -10.35 -3.84
N ASN A 5 -10.03 -10.64 -4.41
CA ASN A 5 -10.13 -11.30 -5.70
C ASN A 5 -10.37 -10.25 -6.79
N CYS A 6 -9.52 -10.24 -7.81
CA CYS A 6 -9.68 -9.40 -8.99
C CYS A 6 -9.21 -10.16 -10.23
N PHE A 7 -9.98 -10.11 -11.32
CA PHE A 7 -9.68 -10.84 -12.56
C PHE A 7 -9.44 -12.37 -12.37
N GLY A 8 -10.10 -12.99 -11.40
CA GLY A 8 -9.91 -14.41 -11.08
C GLY A 8 -8.57 -14.73 -10.41
N ARG A 9 -7.85 -13.70 -9.93
CA ARG A 9 -6.57 -13.83 -9.20
C ARG A 9 -6.69 -13.21 -7.82
N GLN A 10 -5.84 -13.66 -6.90
CA GLN A 10 -5.81 -13.15 -5.54
C GLN A 10 -4.68 -12.13 -5.36
N PHE A 11 -4.98 -11.06 -4.63
CA PHE A 11 -4.05 -10.00 -4.26
C PHE A 11 -4.10 -9.78 -2.76
N CYS A 12 -2.94 -9.51 -2.16
CA CYS A 12 -2.76 -9.25 -0.74
C CYS A 12 -2.42 -7.77 -0.54
N LEU A 13 -3.28 -7.02 0.14
CA LEU A 13 -2.95 -5.70 0.65
C LEU A 13 -2.24 -5.84 1.99
N HIS A 14 -1.05 -5.26 2.06
CA HIS A 14 -0.29 -5.13 3.30
C HIS A 14 -0.42 -3.71 3.83
N PHE A 15 -0.51 -3.60 5.15
CA PHE A 15 -0.45 -2.34 5.88
C PHE A 15 0.37 -2.59 7.15
N GLU A 16 1.44 -1.84 7.34
CA GLU A 16 2.30 -1.94 8.52
C GLU A 16 2.82 -0.57 8.96
N ALA A 17 3.22 -0.47 10.23
CA ALA A 17 3.91 0.68 10.78
C ALA A 17 5.36 0.30 11.09
N PHE A 18 6.30 1.18 10.76
CA PHE A 18 7.72 0.99 11.08
C PHE A 18 8.45 2.33 11.20
N PHE A 19 9.71 2.30 11.60
CA PHE A 19 10.58 3.47 11.62
C PHE A 19 11.45 3.51 10.36
N LEU A 20 11.31 4.59 9.59
CA LEU A 20 12.24 4.90 8.51
C LEU A 20 13.33 5.82 9.07
N GLY A 21 14.48 5.23 9.40
CA GLY A 21 15.48 5.91 10.23
C GLY A 21 14.92 6.15 11.64
N THR A 22 14.72 7.42 12.00
CA THR A 22 14.08 7.82 13.26
C THR A 22 12.63 8.27 13.10
N ALA A 23 12.11 8.32 11.86
CA ALA A 23 10.77 8.83 11.58
C ALA A 23 9.72 7.70 11.60
N PRO A 24 8.63 7.82 12.39
CA PRO A 24 7.54 6.86 12.35
C PRO A 24 6.73 7.03 11.06
N VAL A 25 6.56 5.92 10.33
CA VAL A 25 5.81 5.88 9.08
C VAL A 25 4.84 4.71 9.06
N TYR A 26 3.81 4.84 8.24
CA TYR A 26 2.98 3.74 7.79
C TYR A 26 3.36 3.39 6.36
N MET A 27 3.17 2.14 5.97
CA MET A 27 3.35 1.73 4.58
C MET A 27 2.27 0.77 4.16
N THR A 28 1.83 0.95 2.91
CA THR A 28 0.89 0.04 2.26
C THR A 28 1.33 -0.31 0.86
N PHE A 29 1.14 -1.57 0.49
CA PHE A 29 1.48 -2.08 -0.83
C PHE A 29 0.64 -3.31 -1.14
N LEU A 30 0.49 -3.58 -2.44
CA LEU A 30 -0.24 -4.73 -2.94
C LEU A 30 0.73 -5.80 -3.44
N ARG A 31 0.50 -7.05 -3.05
CA ARG A 31 1.22 -8.22 -3.57
C ARG A 31 0.29 -9.14 -4.34
N PHE A 32 0.80 -9.72 -5.42
CA PHE A 32 0.10 -10.73 -6.22
C PHE A 32 0.34 -12.13 -5.66
N MET A 33 -0.72 -12.89 -5.43
CA MET A 33 -0.62 -14.28 -4.93
C MET A 33 -0.34 -15.25 -6.09
N GLY A 34 0.88 -15.20 -6.61
CA GLY A 34 1.35 -16.06 -7.69
C GLY A 34 2.78 -15.70 -8.12
N GLU A 35 3.17 -16.09 -9.33
CA GLU A 35 4.51 -15.83 -9.88
C GLU A 35 4.75 -14.35 -10.23
N GLU A 36 6.03 -13.95 -10.25
CA GLU A 36 6.43 -12.61 -10.71
C GLU A 36 6.08 -12.36 -12.18
N SER A 37 6.20 -13.38 -13.04
CA SER A 37 5.86 -13.29 -14.46
C SER A 37 4.38 -12.98 -14.68
N ASP A 38 3.50 -13.58 -13.87
CA ASP A 38 2.06 -13.28 -13.90
C ASP A 38 1.74 -11.92 -13.26
N ALA A 39 2.46 -11.54 -12.20
CA ALA A 39 2.27 -10.26 -11.52
C ALA A 39 2.49 -9.06 -12.45
N LYS A 40 3.46 -9.17 -13.39
CA LYS A 40 3.77 -8.16 -14.43
C LYS A 40 2.61 -7.88 -15.39
N ARG A 41 1.59 -8.73 -15.42
CA ARG A 41 0.36 -8.53 -16.23
C ARG A 41 -0.63 -7.58 -15.56
N PHE A 42 -0.31 -7.10 -14.36
CA PHE A 42 -1.16 -6.21 -13.60
C PHE A 42 -0.41 -4.95 -13.20
N SER A 43 -1.15 -3.87 -13.07
CA SER A 43 -0.72 -2.65 -12.40
C SER A 43 -1.75 -2.29 -11.34
N TYR A 44 -1.31 -1.56 -10.33
CA TYR A 44 -2.17 -1.07 -9.28
C TYR A 44 -1.81 0.35 -8.88
N ASN A 45 -2.75 1.03 -8.23
CA ASN A 45 -2.46 2.19 -7.42
C ASN A 45 -3.06 2.05 -6.02
N LEU A 46 -2.44 2.73 -5.07
CA LEU A 46 -2.98 2.98 -3.74
C LEU A 46 -2.91 4.48 -3.50
N GLU A 47 -3.94 5.04 -2.89
CA GLU A 47 -3.99 6.45 -2.53
C GLU A 47 -4.56 6.65 -1.13
N VAL A 48 -4.08 7.72 -0.48
CA VAL A 48 -4.65 8.28 0.74
C VAL A 48 -4.82 9.77 0.55
N GLY A 49 -5.92 10.33 1.03
CA GLY A 49 -6.20 11.75 0.81
C GLY A 49 -7.40 12.27 1.60
N SER A 50 -7.38 13.57 1.84
CA SER A 50 -8.46 14.36 2.43
C SER A 50 -8.25 15.84 2.08
N PHE A 51 -9.28 16.67 2.25
CA PHE A 51 -9.21 18.13 2.04
C PHE A 51 -8.60 18.56 0.69
N GLY A 52 -8.92 17.84 -0.39
CA GLY A 52 -8.41 18.13 -1.74
C GLY A 52 -6.94 17.79 -1.97
N ARG A 53 -6.26 17.14 -1.02
CA ARG A 53 -4.88 16.67 -1.13
C ARG A 53 -4.85 15.14 -1.09
N LYS A 54 -3.92 14.54 -1.84
CA LYS A 54 -3.70 13.08 -1.81
C LYS A 54 -2.25 12.70 -2.09
N LEU A 55 -1.85 11.55 -1.55
CA LEU A 55 -0.67 10.81 -1.95
C LEU A 55 -1.11 9.60 -2.76
N VAL A 56 -0.41 9.31 -3.85
CA VAL A 56 -0.69 8.18 -4.74
C VAL A 56 0.60 7.41 -4.98
N TRP A 57 0.55 6.09 -4.83
CA TRP A 57 1.57 5.17 -5.29
C TRP A 57 1.01 4.36 -6.45
N GLN A 58 1.82 4.12 -7.47
CA GLN A 58 1.45 3.31 -8.63
C GLN A 58 2.60 2.40 -9.02
N GLY A 59 2.30 1.14 -9.33
CA GLY A 59 3.32 0.18 -9.75
C GLY A 59 2.77 -1.18 -10.11
N VAL A 60 3.68 -2.14 -10.29
CA VAL A 60 3.37 -3.56 -10.50
C VAL A 60 3.34 -4.24 -9.13
N PRO A 61 2.33 -5.07 -8.80
CA PRO A 61 2.32 -5.76 -7.52
C PRO A 61 3.48 -6.77 -7.44
N ARG A 62 4.19 -6.82 -6.31
CA ARG A 62 5.23 -7.84 -6.08
C ARG A 62 4.61 -9.22 -5.91
N SER A 63 5.30 -10.28 -6.32
CA SER A 63 4.86 -11.65 -6.03
C SER A 63 4.85 -11.91 -4.51
N ILE A 64 3.92 -12.75 -4.05
CA ILE A 64 3.89 -13.22 -2.66
C ILE A 64 5.15 -14.02 -2.26
N ARG A 65 5.91 -14.51 -3.25
CA ARG A 65 7.21 -15.16 -3.05
C ARG A 65 8.27 -14.19 -2.52
N ASP A 66 8.14 -12.89 -2.79
CA ASP A 66 8.91 -11.88 -2.07
C ASP A 66 8.30 -11.65 -0.69
N SER A 67 9.14 -11.72 0.35
CA SER A 67 8.71 -11.44 1.71
C SER A 67 8.25 -9.99 1.84
N HIS A 68 7.23 -9.74 2.67
CA HIS A 68 6.76 -8.39 2.97
C HIS A 68 7.90 -7.50 3.52
N ARG A 69 8.82 -8.09 4.30
CA ARG A 69 10.02 -7.41 4.80
C ARG A 69 10.92 -6.90 3.68
N LYS A 70 11.17 -7.68 2.63
CA LYS A 70 11.95 -7.25 1.48
C LYS A 70 11.27 -6.07 0.76
N VAL A 71 9.96 -6.12 0.59
CA VAL A 71 9.19 -5.01 -0.01
C VAL A 71 9.32 -3.73 0.84
N ARG A 72 9.16 -3.86 2.16
CA ARG A 72 9.32 -2.76 3.12
C ARG A 72 10.73 -2.18 3.12
N ASP A 73 11.76 -3.03 3.23
CA ASP A 73 13.16 -2.61 3.35
C ASP A 73 13.66 -1.93 2.05
N CYS A 74 13.10 -2.33 0.90
CA CYS A 74 13.30 -1.66 -0.38
C CYS A 74 12.42 -0.42 -0.59
N GLN A 75 11.52 -0.09 0.35
CA GLN A 75 10.58 1.03 0.26
C GLN A 75 9.69 0.97 -1.01
N ASP A 76 9.35 -0.23 -1.46
CA ASP A 76 8.59 -0.49 -2.69
C ASP A 76 7.08 -0.49 -2.42
N GLY A 77 6.55 0.68 -2.04
CA GLY A 77 5.15 0.87 -1.67
C GLY A 77 4.82 2.29 -1.23
N LEU A 78 3.54 2.55 -0.95
CA LEU A 78 3.07 3.85 -0.47
C LEU A 78 3.52 4.05 0.97
N ILE A 79 4.52 4.91 1.18
CA ILE A 79 4.97 5.34 2.51
C ILE A 79 4.24 6.61 2.92
N ILE A 80 3.72 6.62 4.14
CA ILE A 80 2.88 7.69 4.68
C ILE A 80 3.48 8.11 6.03
N PRO A 81 4.17 9.26 6.08
CA PRO A 81 4.63 9.83 7.35
C PRO A 81 3.49 9.95 8.35
N ARG A 82 3.75 9.68 9.64
CA ARG A 82 2.72 9.72 10.69
C ARG A 82 1.94 11.04 10.70
N SER A 83 2.61 12.17 10.50
CA SER A 83 1.98 13.49 10.44
C SER A 83 0.95 13.60 9.30
N LEU A 84 1.27 13.07 8.12
CA LEU A 84 0.34 13.03 6.99
C LEU A 84 -0.79 12.02 7.20
N ALA A 85 -0.50 10.88 7.83
CA ALA A 85 -1.53 9.91 8.16
C ALA A 85 -2.59 10.47 9.13
N LEU A 86 -2.15 11.25 10.13
CA LEU A 86 -3.04 11.97 11.04
C LEU A 86 -3.82 13.07 10.33
N TYR A 87 -3.15 13.85 9.46
CA TYR A 87 -3.82 14.86 8.63
C TYR A 87 -4.95 14.27 7.77
N PHE A 88 -4.72 13.12 7.13
CA PHE A 88 -5.74 12.44 6.32
C PHE A 88 -6.81 11.73 7.13
N SER A 89 -6.58 11.46 8.42
CA SER A 89 -7.55 10.78 9.29
C SER A 89 -8.77 11.63 9.66
N SER A 90 -8.78 12.92 9.28
CA SER A 90 -9.94 13.85 9.39
C SER A 90 -10.60 13.90 10.79
N GLY A 91 -9.85 13.54 11.84
CA GLY A 91 -10.30 13.43 13.23
C GLY A 91 -9.54 14.37 14.18
N ASP A 92 -9.68 14.13 15.48
CA ASP A 92 -9.07 14.90 16.58
C ASP A 92 -7.56 14.65 16.80
N GLY A 93 -6.94 13.82 15.95
CA GLY A 93 -5.53 13.45 16.02
C GLY A 93 -5.23 12.35 17.06
N GLN A 94 -6.24 11.81 17.76
CA GLN A 94 -6.05 10.74 18.75
C GLN A 94 -6.16 9.34 18.13
N GLU A 95 -7.05 9.15 17.15
CA GLU A 95 -7.22 7.87 16.45
C GLU A 95 -6.80 7.94 14.97
N LEU A 96 -6.05 6.92 14.52
CA LEU A 96 -5.71 6.76 13.12
C LEU A 96 -6.91 6.16 12.35
N LYS A 97 -7.61 6.99 11.58
CA LYS A 97 -8.74 6.60 10.71
C LYS A 97 -8.38 6.79 9.24
N LEU A 98 -7.30 6.15 8.83
CA LEU A 98 -6.76 6.29 7.48
C LEU A 98 -7.56 5.43 6.48
N ARG A 99 -8.20 6.07 5.50
CA ARG A 99 -8.85 5.37 4.39
C ARG A 99 -7.87 5.24 3.22
N ILE A 100 -7.48 4.00 2.91
CA ILE A 100 -6.71 3.67 1.72
C ILE A 100 -7.67 3.23 0.62
N THR A 101 -7.59 3.86 -0.54
CA THR A 101 -8.31 3.46 -1.76
C THR A 101 -7.32 3.00 -2.82
N GLY A 102 -7.77 2.18 -3.75
CA GLY A 102 -6.89 1.68 -4.79
C GLY A 102 -7.64 1.02 -5.93
N ARG A 103 -6.92 0.84 -7.04
CA ARG A 103 -7.43 0.17 -8.23
C ARG A 103 -6.39 -0.83 -8.74
N ILE A 104 -6.85 -1.95 -9.26
CA ILE A 104 -6.05 -2.94 -9.99
C ILE A 104 -6.54 -2.97 -11.43
N TRP A 105 -5.64 -3.05 -12.40
CA TRP A 105 -5.96 -3.25 -13.81
C TRP A 105 -4.94 -4.16 -14.49
N LYS A 106 -5.34 -4.78 -15.60
CA LYS A 106 -4.43 -5.54 -16.47
C LYS A 106 -3.67 -4.59 -17.38
N VAL A 107 -2.40 -4.90 -17.63
CA VAL A 107 -1.55 -4.26 -18.64
C VAL A 107 -1.62 -5.05 -19.93
#